data_AF-A0A7C7WTD2-F1
#
_entry.id   AF-A0A7C7WTD2-F1
#
_cell.length_a   1.000
_cell.length_b   1.000
_cell.length_c   1.000
_cell.angle_alpha   90.00
_cell.angle_beta   90.00
_cell.angle_gamma   90.00
#
_symmetry.space_group_name_H-M   'P 1'
#
loop_
_entity.id
_entity.type
_entity.pdbx_description
1 polymer ?
#
loop_
_entity_poly.entity_id
_entity_poly.type
_entity_poly.pdbx_seq_one_letter_code
_entity_poly.pdbx_strand_id
1 'polypeptide(L)'
;MSGGLSHIDSFDPKPRLAAEAGRPMPFQTERTMFNEDGNILPSPWEFTRYGQSGIPVSALFPHIGSVADELTIIRSMTAPFMEHAQANFYFHAGMPFNGFPSMGAWVTYGLGTENQNLPGYVVMLDDSAD
;
A
#
# COMPACT_ATOMS: atom_id res chain seq x y z
N MET A 1 -0.56 6.86 10.58
CA MET A 1 -1.31 5.68 10.07
C MET A 1 -0.43 4.44 10.10
N SER A 2 -0.61 3.58 11.10
CA SER A 2 -0.01 2.24 11.12
C SER A 2 -0.89 1.31 10.29
N GLY A 3 -0.60 1.24 9.00
CA GLY A 3 -1.35 0.39 8.06
C GLY A 3 -1.57 1.04 6.71
N GLY A 4 -2.03 0.24 5.76
CA GLY A 4 -2.34 0.65 4.42
C GLY A 4 -3.64 0.01 3.96
N LEU A 5 -4.25 0.64 2.97
CA LEU A 5 -5.35 0.07 2.23
C LEU A 5 -4.89 -1.23 1.55
N SER A 6 -5.69 -2.29 1.66
CA SER A 6 -5.43 -3.57 1.00
C SER A 6 -5.43 -3.42 -0.52
N HIS A 7 -4.30 -3.73 -1.17
CA HIS A 7 -4.16 -3.60 -2.62
C HIS A 7 -5.10 -4.54 -3.39
N ILE A 8 -5.33 -5.75 -2.86
CA ILE A 8 -6.24 -6.74 -3.45
C ILE A 8 -7.71 -6.31 -3.39
N ASP A 9 -8.05 -5.43 -2.46
CA ASP A 9 -9.39 -4.87 -2.29
C ASP A 9 -9.60 -3.56 -3.05
N SER A 10 -8.55 -3.04 -3.71
CA SER A 10 -8.55 -1.67 -4.24
C SER A 10 -8.38 -1.61 -5.74
N PHE A 11 -7.19 -1.96 -6.23
CA PHE A 11 -6.80 -1.79 -7.63
C PHE A 11 -6.20 -3.05 -8.24
N ASP A 12 -6.06 -4.14 -7.47
CA ASP A 12 -5.36 -5.36 -7.91
C ASP A 12 -6.12 -6.63 -7.51
N PRO A 13 -7.36 -6.83 -8.01
CA PRO A 13 -8.15 -8.01 -7.69
C PRO A 13 -7.39 -9.28 -8.08
N LYS A 14 -7.41 -10.27 -7.20
CA LYS A 14 -6.78 -11.58 -7.40
C LYS A 14 -7.85 -12.65 -7.62
N PRO A 15 -8.18 -13.03 -8.87
CA PRO A 15 -9.29 -13.96 -9.15
C PRO A 15 -9.18 -15.32 -8.46
N ARG A 16 -7.94 -15.77 -8.18
CA ARG A 16 -7.70 -17.00 -7.43
C ARG A 16 -8.26 -16.96 -6.00
N LEU A 17 -8.29 -15.80 -5.35
CA LEU A 17 -8.87 -15.67 -4.01
C LEU A 17 -10.38 -15.97 -4.03
N ALA A 18 -11.09 -15.58 -5.09
CA ALA A 18 -12.50 -15.93 -5.28
C ALA A 18 -12.68 -17.41 -5.64
N ALA A 19 -11.83 -17.95 -6.51
CA ALA A 19 -11.93 -19.36 -6.93
C ALA A 19 -11.63 -20.36 -5.80
N GLU A 20 -10.78 -19.97 -4.84
CA GLU A 20 -10.33 -20.80 -3.74
C GLU A 20 -10.94 -20.39 -2.39
N ALA A 21 -11.97 -19.52 -2.40
CA ALA A 21 -12.61 -19.00 -1.20
C ALA A 21 -13.02 -20.10 -0.21
N GLY A 22 -12.68 -19.91 1.07
CA GLY A 22 -12.99 -20.84 2.16
C GLY A 22 -12.10 -22.08 2.22
N ARG A 23 -11.14 -22.26 1.30
CA ARG A 23 -10.12 -23.32 1.40
C ARG A 23 -8.97 -22.90 2.31
N PRO A 24 -8.24 -23.84 2.92
CA PRO A 24 -7.00 -23.52 3.61
C PRO A 24 -5.94 -22.98 2.64
N MET A 25 -4.94 -22.28 3.17
CA MET A 25 -3.83 -21.76 2.37
C MET A 25 -3.09 -22.92 1.66
N PRO A 26 -2.81 -22.81 0.35
CA PRO A 26 -2.24 -23.91 -0.44
C PRO A 26 -0.72 -24.02 -0.28
N PHE A 27 -0.12 -23.24 0.60
CA PHE A 27 1.30 -23.20 0.91
C PHE A 27 1.52 -23.02 2.41
N GLN A 28 2.72 -23.36 2.86
CA GLN A 28 3.12 -23.15 4.24
C GLN A 28 3.17 -21.64 4.53
N THR A 29 2.38 -21.22 5.50
CA THR A 29 2.38 -19.87 6.07
C THR A 29 3.59 -19.71 6.98
N GLU A 30 4.28 -18.58 6.83
CA GLU A 30 5.34 -18.21 7.76
C GLU A 30 4.73 -17.79 9.09
N ARG A 31 5.40 -18.11 10.19
CA ARG A 31 4.91 -17.82 11.53
C ARG A 31 4.80 -16.31 11.74
N THR A 32 3.59 -15.83 12.02
CA THR A 32 3.34 -14.42 12.36
C THR A 32 3.21 -14.25 13.89
N MET A 33 3.03 -13.02 14.36
CA MET A 33 2.80 -12.75 15.79
C MET A 33 1.51 -13.42 16.30
N PHE A 34 0.48 -13.50 15.47
CA PHE A 34 -0.86 -13.99 15.85
C PHE A 34 -1.06 -15.49 15.54
N ASN A 35 -0.40 -16.04 14.50
CA ASN A 35 -0.47 -17.47 14.11
C ASN A 35 -1.89 -18.03 13.94
N GLU A 36 -2.85 -17.19 13.55
CA GLU A 36 -4.20 -17.62 13.18
C GLU A 36 -4.28 -17.73 11.66
N ASP A 37 -3.86 -18.87 11.12
CA ASP A 37 -3.99 -19.16 9.70
C ASP A 37 -5.45 -19.45 9.36
N GLY A 38 -6.15 -18.41 8.90
CA GLY A 38 -7.51 -18.52 8.39
C GLY A 38 -7.59 -19.20 7.02
N ASN A 39 -8.83 -19.43 6.57
CA ASN A 39 -9.09 -19.82 5.20
C ASN A 39 -8.93 -18.63 4.24
N ILE A 40 -8.73 -18.93 2.96
CA ILE A 40 -8.66 -17.93 1.88
C ILE A 40 -9.94 -17.09 1.86
N LEU A 41 -9.77 -15.77 1.96
CA LEU A 41 -10.86 -14.81 1.86
C LEU A 41 -10.77 -14.07 0.52
N PRO A 42 -11.85 -14.05 -0.27
CA PRO A 42 -11.93 -13.16 -1.43
C PRO A 42 -12.09 -11.71 -0.99
N SER A 43 -11.78 -10.80 -1.91
CA SER A 43 -12.19 -9.41 -1.72
C SER A 43 -13.71 -9.34 -1.57
N PRO A 44 -14.25 -8.61 -0.57
CA PRO A 44 -15.69 -8.45 -0.39
C PRO A 44 -16.28 -7.43 -1.37
N TRP A 45 -15.46 -6.77 -2.19
CA TRP A 45 -15.86 -5.69 -3.07
C TRP A 45 -15.97 -6.14 -4.52
N GLU A 46 -16.95 -5.59 -5.23
CA GLU A 46 -17.05 -5.74 -6.67
C GLU A 46 -16.06 -4.83 -7.38
N PHE A 47 -15.56 -5.27 -8.54
CA PHE A 47 -14.60 -4.54 -9.36
C PHE A 47 -15.20 -4.22 -10.71
N THR A 48 -15.09 -2.96 -11.11
CA THR A 48 -15.46 -2.50 -12.45
C THR A 48 -14.20 -2.08 -13.19
N ARG A 49 -14.11 -2.41 -14.49
CA ARG A 49 -13.02 -1.93 -15.35
C ARG A 49 -13.39 -0.57 -15.91
N TYR A 50 -12.48 0.39 -15.76
CA TYR A 50 -12.70 1.76 -16.20
C TYR A 50 -11.70 2.19 -17.27
N GLY A 51 -12.12 3.18 -18.06
CA GLY A 51 -11.27 3.82 -19.06
C GLY A 51 -10.83 2.90 -20.20
N GLN A 52 -9.91 3.40 -21.02
CA GLN A 52 -9.23 2.63 -22.06
C GLN A 52 -8.16 1.70 -21.48
N SER A 53 -7.56 2.08 -20.36
CA SER A 53 -6.60 1.27 -19.61
C SER A 53 -7.22 -0.02 -19.06
N GLY A 54 -8.54 -0.06 -18.88
CA GLY A 54 -9.27 -1.21 -18.36
C GLY A 54 -8.87 -1.56 -16.92
N ILE A 55 -8.35 -0.58 -16.17
CA ILE A 55 -7.91 -0.76 -14.79
C ILE A 55 -9.13 -1.18 -13.95
N PRO A 56 -9.06 -2.32 -13.25
CA PRO A 56 -10.10 -2.71 -12.32
C PRO A 56 -10.03 -1.84 -11.07
N VAL A 57 -11.15 -1.21 -10.72
CA VAL A 57 -11.29 -0.39 -9.52
C VAL A 57 -12.43 -0.95 -8.67
N SER A 58 -12.16 -1.11 -7.39
CA SER A 58 -13.13 -1.56 -6.39
C SER A 58 -14.25 -0.55 -6.18
N ALA A 59 -15.45 -1.05 -5.87
CA ALA A 59 -16.60 -0.24 -5.45
C ALA A 59 -16.32 0.63 -4.21
N LEU A 60 -15.23 0.38 -3.47
CA LEU A 60 -14.68 1.28 -2.45
C LEU A 60 -14.39 2.69 -2.96
N PHE A 61 -14.09 2.84 -4.24
CA PHE A 61 -13.68 4.12 -4.84
C PHE A 61 -14.67 4.58 -5.91
N PRO A 62 -15.88 5.03 -5.52
CA PRO A 62 -16.98 5.32 -6.46
C PRO A 62 -16.64 6.38 -7.50
N HIS A 63 -15.67 7.25 -7.22
CA HIS A 63 -15.28 8.35 -8.11
C HIS A 63 -13.92 8.16 -8.76
N ILE A 64 -13.02 7.35 -8.18
CA ILE A 64 -11.64 7.18 -8.72
C ILE A 64 -11.66 6.47 -10.07
N GLY A 65 -12.60 5.54 -10.28
CA GLY A 65 -12.76 4.89 -11.58
C GLY A 65 -12.94 5.87 -12.75
N SER A 66 -13.55 7.04 -12.51
CA SER A 66 -13.78 8.04 -13.58
C SER A 66 -12.50 8.65 -14.17
N VAL A 67 -11.38 8.57 -13.44
CA VAL A 67 -10.07 9.10 -13.85
C VAL A 67 -9.04 7.98 -14.06
N ALA A 68 -9.49 6.74 -14.28
CA ALA A 68 -8.61 5.57 -14.35
C ALA A 68 -7.44 5.72 -15.35
N ASP A 69 -7.68 6.35 -16.50
CA ASP A 69 -6.66 6.56 -17.54
C ASP A 69 -5.60 7.62 -17.17
N GLU A 70 -5.84 8.41 -16.12
CA GLU A 70 -4.89 9.37 -15.57
C GLU A 70 -4.07 8.77 -14.40
N LEU A 71 -4.43 7.56 -13.95
CA LEU A 71 -3.75 6.90 -12.84
C LEU A 71 -2.52 6.11 -13.32
N THR A 72 -1.45 6.20 -12.54
CA THR A 72 -0.33 5.25 -12.61
C THR A 72 -0.42 4.28 -11.44
N ILE A 73 -0.68 3.00 -11.74
CA ILE A 73 -0.78 1.94 -10.72
C ILE A 73 0.48 1.08 -10.73
N ILE A 74 1.23 1.09 -9.63
CA ILE A 74 2.44 0.27 -9.45
C ILE A 74 2.09 -0.96 -8.62
N ARG A 75 2.11 -2.15 -9.25
CA ARG A 75 1.82 -3.45 -8.60
C ARG A 75 3.07 -4.30 -8.33
N SER A 76 4.24 -3.79 -8.71
CA SER A 76 5.52 -4.50 -8.62
C SER A 76 6.26 -4.26 -7.30
N MET A 77 5.69 -3.48 -6.37
CA MET A 77 6.32 -3.21 -5.08
C MET A 77 6.20 -4.43 -4.17
N THR A 78 7.34 -4.88 -3.65
CA THR A 78 7.43 -6.00 -2.71
C THR A 78 8.36 -5.63 -1.56
N ALA A 79 8.12 -6.19 -0.38
CA ALA A 79 9.03 -6.09 0.75
C ALA A 79 9.42 -7.50 1.23
N PRO A 80 10.66 -7.72 1.69
CA PRO A 80 11.13 -9.03 2.17
C PRO A 80 10.72 -9.32 3.63
N PHE A 81 9.92 -8.46 4.25
CA PHE A 81 9.49 -8.55 5.66
C PHE A 81 7.99 -8.24 5.76
N MET A 82 7.39 -8.64 6.89
CA MET A 82 5.93 -8.60 7.11
C MET A 82 5.48 -7.58 8.17
N GLU A 83 6.41 -6.86 8.80
CA GLU A 83 6.11 -5.97 9.91
C GLU A 83 5.79 -4.54 9.42
N HIS A 84 4.75 -3.93 10.01
CA HIS A 84 4.21 -2.64 9.58
C HIS A 84 5.17 -1.46 9.79
N ALA A 85 5.85 -1.37 10.94
CA ALA A 85 6.82 -0.32 11.20
C ALA A 85 8.04 -0.39 10.25
N GLN A 86 8.56 -1.58 9.97
CA GLN A 86 9.63 -1.82 8.99
C GLN A 86 9.17 -1.42 7.58
N ALA A 87 7.93 -1.76 7.20
CA ALA A 87 7.36 -1.36 5.92
C ALA A 87 7.24 0.16 5.80
N ASN A 88 6.86 0.86 6.87
CA ASN A 88 6.82 2.32 6.87
C ASN A 88 8.21 2.93 6.63
N PHE A 89 9.24 2.46 7.35
CA PHE A 89 10.60 2.94 7.11
C PHE A 89 11.08 2.61 5.69
N TYR A 90 10.81 1.40 5.21
CA TYR A 90 11.23 0.97 3.89
C TYR A 90 10.56 1.76 2.77
N PHE A 91 9.27 2.05 2.90
CA PHE A 91 8.54 2.88 1.94
C PHE A 91 9.09 4.31 1.88
N HIS A 92 9.41 4.89 3.04
CA HIS A 92 9.88 6.28 3.09
C HIS A 92 11.38 6.43 2.81
N ALA A 93 12.22 5.49 3.22
CA ALA A 93 13.68 5.64 3.23
C ALA A 93 14.42 4.52 2.46
N GLY A 94 13.72 3.53 1.91
CA GLY A 94 14.32 2.39 1.22
C GLY A 94 15.06 1.40 2.13
N MET A 95 15.01 1.62 3.45
CA MET A 95 15.65 0.78 4.47
C MET A 95 14.63 0.43 5.55
N PRO A 96 14.60 -0.82 6.06
CA PRO A 96 13.62 -1.25 7.06
C PRO A 96 13.94 -0.79 8.49
N PHE A 97 14.95 0.08 8.65
CA PHE A 97 15.44 0.57 9.93
C PHE A 97 15.39 2.10 9.97
N ASN A 98 15.35 2.64 11.18
CA ASN A 98 15.44 4.08 11.41
C ASN A 98 16.87 4.62 11.13
N GLY A 99 16.98 5.94 11.04
CA GLY A 99 18.26 6.63 10.87
C GLY A 99 18.65 6.95 9.41
N PHE A 100 17.84 6.54 8.44
CA PHE A 100 18.05 6.88 7.03
C PHE A 100 17.17 8.07 6.60
N PRO A 101 17.69 8.95 5.73
CA PRO A 101 16.91 10.06 5.18
C PRO A 101 15.73 9.55 4.35
N SER A 102 14.56 10.12 4.60
CA SER A 102 13.36 9.84 3.80
C SER A 102 13.47 10.41 2.38
N MET A 103 12.63 9.93 1.47
CA MET A 103 12.49 10.42 0.10
C MET A 103 12.25 11.94 0.08
N GLY A 104 11.41 12.47 0.97
CA GLY A 104 11.17 13.91 1.08
C GLY A 104 12.42 14.72 1.46
N ALA A 105 13.27 14.16 2.34
CA ALA A 105 14.55 14.77 2.70
C ALA A 105 15.54 14.77 1.51
N TRP A 106 15.63 13.66 0.76
CA TRP A 106 16.46 13.58 -0.44
C TRP A 106 16.01 14.53 -1.54
N VAL A 107 14.70 14.60 -1.80
CA VAL A 107 14.11 15.51 -2.79
C VAL A 107 14.40 16.97 -2.42
N THR A 108 14.17 17.34 -1.16
CA THR A 108 14.44 18.71 -0.69
C THR A 108 15.93 19.06 -0.72
N TYR A 109 16.80 18.10 -0.40
CA TYR A 109 18.25 18.31 -0.47
C TYR A 109 18.73 18.47 -1.92
N GLY A 110 18.26 17.62 -2.84
CA GLY A 110 18.74 17.60 -4.23
C GLY A 110 18.14 18.68 -5.12
N LEU A 111 16.84 19.00 -4.94
CA LEU A 111 16.12 19.96 -5.78
C LEU A 111 15.87 21.30 -5.08
N GLY A 112 16.06 21.38 -3.77
CA GLY A 112 15.75 22.57 -2.99
C GLY A 112 14.25 22.73 -2.72
N THR A 113 13.84 23.96 -2.41
CA THR A 113 12.45 24.37 -2.20
C THR A 113 12.22 25.73 -2.84
N GLU A 114 11.09 25.91 -3.53
CA GLU A 114 10.67 27.24 -4.00
C GLU A 114 10.14 28.10 -2.83
N ASN A 115 9.73 27.48 -1.73
CA ASN A 115 9.24 28.15 -0.54
C ASN A 115 10.39 28.75 0.28
N GLN A 116 10.42 30.08 0.39
CA GLN A 116 11.42 30.84 1.16
C GLN A 116 11.00 31.10 2.61
N ASN A 117 9.75 30.82 2.97
CA ASN A 117 9.16 31.21 4.25
C ASN A 117 8.91 30.03 5.20
N LEU A 118 8.97 28.79 4.71
CA LEU A 118 8.75 27.56 5.48
C LEU A 118 9.75 26.47 5.10
N PRO A 119 9.96 25.45 5.97
CA PRO A 119 10.76 24.28 5.62
C PRO A 119 10.23 23.56 4.38
N GLY A 120 11.13 23.10 3.50
CA GLY A 120 10.77 22.39 2.27
C GLY A 120 10.13 21.02 2.49
N TYR A 121 10.31 20.42 3.67
CA TYR A 121 9.69 19.15 4.06
C TYR A 121 9.44 19.12 5.56
N VAL A 122 8.23 18.72 5.96
CA VAL A 122 7.80 18.62 7.36
C VAL A 122 7.18 17.25 7.57
N VAL A 123 7.64 16.54 8.61
CA VAL A 123 7.01 15.30 9.08
C VAL A 123 6.12 15.66 10.27
N MET A 124 4.83 15.37 10.17
CA MET A 124 3.90 15.50 11.28
C MET A 124 3.87 14.20 12.08
N LEU A 125 4.00 14.32 13.39
CA LEU A 125 3.78 13.22 14.30
C LEU A 125 2.28 13.00 14.48
N ASP A 126 1.88 11.75 14.55
CA ASP A 126 0.52 11.35 14.93
C ASP A 126 0.50 11.24 16.45
N ASP A 127 -0.37 12.03 17.12
CA ASP A 127 -0.44 12.12 18.59
C ASP A 127 -1.14 10.90 19.22
N SER A 128 -1.61 9.95 18.40
CA SER A 128 -2.35 8.78 18.86
C SER A 128 -1.48 7.53 19.07
N ALA A 129 -0.18 7.68 19.29
CA ALA A 129 0.72 6.56 19.58
C ALA A 129 0.91 6.40 21.10
N ASP A 130 -0.16 5.98 21.77
CA ASP A 130 -0.11 5.24 23.04
C ASP A 130 -0.32 3.74 22.76
#